data_AF-A0A356KUX2-F1
#
_entry.id   AF-A0A356KUX2-F1
#
_cell.length_a   1.000
_cell.length_b   1.000
_cell.length_c   1.000
_cell.angle_alpha   90.00
_cell.angle_beta   90.00
_cell.angle_gamma   90.00
#
_symmetry.space_group_name_H-M   'P 1'
#
loop_
_entity.id
_entity.type
_entity.pdbx_description
1 polymer ?
#
loop_
_entity_poly.entity_id
_entity_poly.type
_entity_poly.pdbx_seq_one_letter_code
_entity_poly.pdbx_strand_id
1 'polypeptide(L)'
;MAPAYTTRLQPVEVGEAARPLLVAVFPLHEGPGAVCFQLQDDGDLRRGGVYWLPADEAARVARAPRFDELFADVAAKLGAQPELQAPLRALLERARDVAKESLPLTPDVLSRLVEVGRAASELDPGDLPGVFPLEGLVLTALLIFVSEEERYPRPRYKGGDVALERFLDVIG
;
A
#
# COMPACT_ATOMS: atom_id res chain seq x y z
N MET A 1 -2.62 14.53 18.53
CA MET A 1 -2.09 13.89 17.31
C MET A 1 -3.16 12.92 16.82
N ALA A 2 -3.57 12.98 15.56
CA ALA A 2 -4.50 11.99 15.03
C ALA A 2 -3.83 10.60 15.02
N PRO A 3 -4.56 9.50 15.22
CA PRO A 3 -3.98 8.17 15.20
C PRO A 3 -3.41 7.85 13.81
N ALA A 4 -2.29 7.12 13.76
CA ALA A 4 -1.62 6.75 12.51
C ALA A 4 -2.53 5.92 11.59
N TYR A 5 -3.41 5.11 12.17
CA TYR A 5 -4.47 4.41 11.48
C TYR A 5 -5.70 4.29 12.38
N THR A 6 -6.85 3.97 11.79
CA THR A 6 -8.05 3.61 12.54
C THR A 6 -8.48 2.19 12.20
N THR A 7 -9.10 1.48 13.13
CA THR A 7 -9.61 0.14 12.90
C THR A 7 -11.12 0.17 12.73
N ARG A 8 -11.64 -0.38 11.64
CA ARG A 8 -13.09 -0.43 11.38
C ARG A 8 -13.49 -1.57 10.46
N LEU A 9 -14.79 -1.86 10.43
CA LEU A 9 -15.38 -2.61 9.33
C LEU A 9 -15.48 -1.69 8.12
N GLN A 10 -14.80 -2.06 7.04
CA GLN A 10 -14.76 -1.32 5.78
C GLN A 10 -15.45 -2.16 4.71
N PRO A 11 -16.46 -1.63 3.99
CA PRO A 11 -16.92 -2.27 2.76
C PRO A 11 -15.77 -2.39 1.77
N VAL A 12 -15.54 -3.60 1.28
CA VAL A 12 -14.51 -3.94 0.30
C VAL A 12 -15.15 -4.69 -0.86
N GLU A 13 -14.78 -4.34 -2.09
CA GLU A 13 -15.19 -5.05 -3.29
C GLU A 13 -14.50 -6.42 -3.38
N VAL A 14 -15.31 -7.48 -3.42
CA VAL A 14 -14.88 -8.88 -3.49
C VAL A 14 -15.68 -9.55 -4.60
N GLY A 15 -15.06 -9.74 -5.76
CA GLY A 15 -15.78 -10.13 -6.97
C GLY A 15 -16.77 -9.04 -7.37
N GLU A 16 -18.05 -9.38 -7.49
CA GLU A 16 -19.12 -8.43 -7.89
C GLU A 16 -19.88 -7.83 -6.68
N ALA A 17 -19.45 -8.11 -5.45
CA ALA A 17 -20.17 -7.72 -4.23
C ALA A 17 -19.29 -6.93 -3.26
N ALA A 18 -19.92 -6.05 -2.47
CA ALA A 18 -19.27 -5.39 -1.34
C ALA A 18 -19.42 -6.22 -0.06
N ARG A 19 -18.30 -6.52 0.61
CA ARG A 19 -18.25 -7.25 1.88
C ARG A 19 -17.61 -6.39 2.98
N PRO A 20 -18.20 -6.29 4.18
CA PRO A 20 -17.57 -5.58 5.29
C PRO A 20 -16.41 -6.40 5.86
N LEU A 21 -15.18 -5.89 5.82
CA LEU A 21 -13.98 -6.54 6.37
C LEU A 21 -13.39 -5.71 7.50
N LEU A 22 -12.86 -6.37 8.54
CA LEU A 22 -12.10 -5.68 9.59
C LEU A 22 -10.72 -5.29 9.06
N VAL A 23 -10.49 -3.99 8.95
CA VAL A 23 -9.25 -3.43 8.40
C VAL A 23 -8.62 -2.38 9.32
N ALA A 24 -7.30 -2.23 9.21
CA ALA A 24 -6.60 -1.00 9.58
C ALA A 24 -6.66 -0.04 8.39
N VAL A 25 -7.18 1.16 8.59
CA VAL A 25 -7.32 2.23 7.59
C VAL A 25 -6.25 3.28 7.85
N PHE A 26 -5.33 3.42 6.91
CA PHE A 26 -4.24 4.37 6.91
C PHE A 26 -4.62 5.57 6.04
N PRO A 27 -5.07 6.70 6.64
CA PRO A 27 -5.36 7.89 5.87
C PRO A 27 -4.08 8.45 5.24
N LEU A 28 -4.20 8.96 4.02
CA LEU A 28 -3.09 9.69 3.40
C LEU A 28 -2.88 11.05 4.10
N HIS A 29 -1.64 11.51 4.15
CA HIS A 29 -1.24 12.73 4.84
C HIS A 29 -1.58 14.00 4.06
N GLU A 30 -1.14 14.07 2.80
CA GLU A 30 -1.29 15.26 1.96
C GLU A 30 -2.37 15.09 0.87
N GLY A 31 -2.88 13.86 0.70
CA GLY A 31 -3.86 13.52 -0.31
C GLY A 31 -5.19 13.05 0.29
N PRO A 32 -6.27 13.11 -0.49
CA PRO A 32 -7.53 12.51 -0.07
C PRO A 32 -7.51 10.99 -0.34
N GLY A 33 -8.10 10.20 0.57
CA GLY A 33 -8.17 8.74 0.48
C GLY A 33 -7.41 8.02 1.59
N ALA A 34 -7.36 6.69 1.49
CA ALA A 34 -6.69 5.82 2.46
C ALA A 34 -6.26 4.48 1.85
N VAL A 35 -5.26 3.84 2.44
CA VAL A 35 -4.92 2.44 2.17
C VAL A 35 -5.41 1.59 3.34
N CYS A 36 -5.99 0.43 3.06
CA CYS A 36 -6.54 -0.48 4.05
C CYS A 36 -5.76 -1.79 4.10
N PHE A 37 -5.61 -2.36 5.28
CA PHE A 37 -4.99 -3.67 5.51
C PHE A 37 -5.93 -4.58 6.31
N GLN A 38 -6.26 -5.75 5.78
CA GLN A 38 -7.14 -6.74 6.42
C GLN A 38 -6.47 -7.37 7.63
N LEU A 39 -7.14 -7.30 8.80
CA LEU A 39 -6.56 -7.72 10.07
C LEU A 39 -6.92 -9.15 10.49
N GLN A 40 -7.90 -9.78 9.85
CA GLN A 40 -8.36 -11.13 10.19
C GLN A 40 -8.81 -11.87 8.93
N ASP A 41 -8.83 -13.20 8.97
CA ASP A 41 -9.48 -14.00 7.94
C ASP A 41 -11.00 -13.76 7.92
N ASP A 42 -11.62 -13.80 6.74
CA ASP A 42 -13.06 -13.64 6.56
C ASP A 42 -13.57 -14.58 5.44
N GLY A 43 -14.08 -15.75 5.82
CA GLY A 43 -14.44 -16.82 4.89
C GLY A 43 -13.24 -17.32 4.07
N ASP A 44 -13.29 -17.10 2.77
CA ASP A 44 -12.25 -17.42 1.79
C ASP A 44 -11.12 -16.38 1.71
N LEU A 45 -11.33 -15.19 2.29
CA LEU A 45 -10.33 -14.13 2.30
C LEU A 45 -9.38 -14.29 3.47
N ARG A 46 -8.08 -14.32 3.17
CA ARG A 46 -7.02 -14.43 4.18
C ARG A 46 -6.63 -13.04 4.68
N ARG A 47 -6.23 -12.95 5.95
CA ARG A 47 -5.53 -11.80 6.55
C ARG A 47 -4.43 -11.28 5.61
N GLY A 48 -4.22 -9.97 5.62
CA GLY A 48 -3.23 -9.29 4.79
C GLY A 48 -3.75 -8.84 3.42
N GLY A 49 -5.06 -8.91 3.16
CA GLY A 49 -5.64 -8.20 2.01
C GLY A 49 -5.33 -6.69 2.06
N VAL A 50 -4.92 -6.12 0.94
CA VAL A 50 -4.60 -4.68 0.80
C VAL A 50 -5.62 -4.04 -0.11
N TYR A 51 -6.17 -2.90 0.29
CA TYR A 51 -7.22 -2.22 -0.45
C TYR A 51 -7.00 -0.73 -0.53
N TRP A 52 -7.36 -0.13 -1.66
CA TRP A 52 -7.41 1.30 -1.87
C TRP A 52 -8.81 1.84 -1.58
N LEU A 53 -8.89 2.85 -0.73
CA LEU A 53 -10.10 3.61 -0.47
C LEU A 53 -9.93 5.02 -1.06
N PRO A 54 -10.55 5.31 -2.21
CA PRO A 54 -10.41 6.63 -2.84
C PRO A 54 -11.03 7.74 -1.98
N ALA A 55 -10.57 8.95 -2.25
CA ALA A 55 -10.97 10.23 -1.67
C ALA A 55 -12.47 10.50 -1.54
N ASP A 56 -13.23 10.08 -2.55
CA ASP A 56 -14.64 10.46 -2.66
C ASP A 56 -15.45 9.73 -1.58
N GLU A 57 -16.08 10.47 -0.68
CA GLU A 57 -17.00 9.94 0.34
C GLU A 57 -18.15 9.12 -0.28
N ALA A 58 -18.45 9.32 -1.57
CA ALA A 58 -19.39 8.49 -2.32
C ALA A 58 -18.87 7.06 -2.54
N ALA A 59 -17.55 6.88 -2.70
CA ALA A 59 -16.90 5.58 -2.84
C ALA A 59 -16.62 4.97 -1.46
N ARG A 60 -17.69 4.56 -0.76
CA ARG A 60 -17.59 3.87 0.53
C ARG A 60 -16.96 2.48 0.46
N VAL A 61 -16.69 1.99 -0.75
CA VAL A 61 -16.21 0.63 -1.01
C VAL A 61 -14.74 0.72 -1.41
N ALA A 62 -13.87 0.16 -0.57
CA ALA A 62 -12.47 0.01 -0.91
C ALA A 62 -12.31 -1.16 -1.91
N ARG A 63 -11.28 -1.13 -2.75
CA ARG A 63 -11.04 -2.21 -3.73
C ARG A 63 -9.59 -2.65 -3.70
N ALA A 64 -9.32 -3.91 -4.02
CA ALA A 64 -7.94 -4.36 -4.18
C ALA A 64 -7.34 -3.68 -5.42
N PRO A 65 -6.22 -2.94 -5.30
CA PRO A 65 -5.55 -2.39 -6.46
C PRO A 65 -4.98 -3.54 -7.29
N ARG A 66 -5.11 -3.46 -8.61
CA ARG A 66 -4.49 -4.44 -9.50
C ARG A 66 -3.02 -4.07 -9.72
N PHE A 67 -2.14 -5.06 -9.86
CA PHE A 67 -0.71 -4.80 -10.05
C PHE A 67 -0.44 -4.01 -11.34
N ASP A 68 -1.15 -4.29 -12.43
CA ASP A 68 -1.04 -3.53 -13.69
C ASP A 68 -1.42 -2.05 -13.50
N GLU A 69 -2.41 -1.75 -12.65
CA GLU A 69 -2.76 -0.38 -12.29
C GLU A 69 -1.62 0.30 -11.53
N LEU A 70 -1.05 -0.36 -10.51
CA LEU A 70 0.06 0.19 -9.74
C LEU A 70 1.29 0.46 -10.64
N PHE A 71 1.62 -0.48 -11.53
CA PHE A 71 2.75 -0.33 -12.45
C PHE A 71 2.53 0.76 -13.49
N ALA A 72 1.33 0.84 -14.08
CA ALA A 72 0.99 1.92 -15.01
C ALA A 72 1.08 3.29 -14.33
N ASP A 73 0.68 3.37 -13.06
CA ASP A 73 0.74 4.58 -12.25
C ASP A 73 2.19 5.02 -11.98
N VAL A 74 3.07 4.09 -11.58
CA VAL A 74 4.52 4.36 -11.44
C VAL A 74 5.11 4.84 -12.77
N ALA A 75 4.83 4.13 -13.86
CA ALA A 75 5.37 4.47 -15.17
C ALA A 75 4.93 5.86 -15.65
N ALA A 76 3.65 6.22 -15.43
CA ALA A 76 3.13 7.54 -15.77
C ALA A 76 3.84 8.65 -14.98
N LYS A 77 4.04 8.44 -13.67
CA LYS A 77 4.74 9.40 -12.80
C LYS A 77 6.20 9.60 -13.20
N LEU A 78 6.93 8.52 -13.48
CA LEU A 78 8.31 8.60 -13.93
C LEU A 78 8.45 9.17 -15.35
N GLY A 79 7.46 8.93 -16.21
CA GLY A 79 7.41 9.57 -17.53
C GLY A 79 7.23 11.09 -17.44
N ALA A 80 6.47 11.58 -16.46
CA ALA A 80 6.29 12.99 -16.20
C ALA A 80 7.47 13.62 -15.42
N GLN A 81 8.07 12.88 -14.49
CA GLN A 81 9.14 13.34 -13.62
C GLN A 81 10.22 12.25 -13.44
N PRO A 82 11.15 12.11 -14.40
CA PRO A 82 12.21 11.11 -14.35
C PRO A 82 13.12 11.23 -13.11
N GLU A 83 13.25 12.42 -12.54
CA GLU A 83 14.02 12.68 -11.31
C GLU A 83 13.49 11.93 -10.09
N LEU A 84 12.22 11.48 -10.11
CA LEU A 84 11.63 10.67 -9.04
C LEU A 84 12.15 9.23 -9.01
N GLN A 85 12.84 8.77 -10.07
CA GLN A 85 13.26 7.37 -10.20
C GLN A 85 14.11 6.90 -9.01
N ALA A 86 15.21 7.60 -8.71
CA ALA A 86 16.11 7.26 -7.62
C ALA A 86 15.45 7.34 -6.23
N PRO A 87 14.75 8.44 -5.86
CA PRO A 87 14.12 8.52 -4.54
C PRO A 87 12.94 7.54 -4.39
N LEU A 88 12.15 7.28 -5.44
CA LEU A 88 11.07 6.28 -5.40
C LEU A 88 11.63 4.87 -5.21
N ARG A 89 12.69 4.50 -5.94
CA ARG A 89 13.41 3.24 -5.72
C ARG A 89 13.84 3.09 -4.26
N ALA A 90 14.50 4.11 -3.71
CA ALA A 90 14.98 4.09 -2.33
C ALA A 90 13.82 3.92 -1.32
N LEU A 91 12.68 4.55 -1.57
CA LEU A 91 11.49 4.40 -0.74
C LEU A 91 10.89 2.99 -0.81
N LEU A 92 10.81 2.38 -1.99
CA LEU A 92 10.31 1.02 -2.14
C LEU A 92 11.24 -0.02 -1.52
N GLU A 93 12.56 0.16 -1.66
CA GLU A 93 13.56 -0.66 -0.98
C GLU A 93 13.41 -0.54 0.54
N ARG A 94 13.29 0.69 1.07
CA ARG A 94 13.01 0.94 2.49
C ARG A 94 11.69 0.32 2.94
N ALA A 95 10.63 0.41 2.13
CA ALA A 95 9.34 -0.19 2.43
C ALA A 95 9.47 -1.72 2.58
N ARG A 96 10.19 -2.36 1.66
CA ARG A 96 10.46 -3.80 1.72
C ARG A 96 11.26 -4.17 2.98
N ASP A 97 12.25 -3.39 3.36
CA ASP A 97 13.04 -3.65 4.57
C ASP A 97 12.19 -3.53 5.84
N VAL A 98 11.38 -2.47 5.94
CA VAL A 98 10.42 -2.30 7.03
C VAL A 98 9.44 -3.47 7.09
N ALA A 99 8.93 -3.93 5.94
CA ALA A 99 8.02 -5.07 5.89
C ALA A 99 8.64 -6.36 6.47
N LYS A 100 9.91 -6.63 6.19
CA LYS A 100 10.64 -7.79 6.73
C LYS A 100 10.79 -7.75 8.24
N GLU A 101 10.92 -6.56 8.80
CA GLU A 101 11.06 -6.33 10.24
C GLU A 101 9.71 -6.24 10.96
N SER A 102 8.60 -6.20 10.22
CA SER A 102 7.25 -5.96 10.75
C SER A 102 6.58 -7.20 11.34
N LEU A 103 7.28 -8.33 11.44
CA LEU A 103 6.72 -9.57 11.96
C LEU A 103 7.23 -9.89 13.38
N PRO A 104 6.32 -10.24 14.33
CA PRO A 104 4.86 -10.33 14.16
C PRO A 104 4.19 -8.96 14.06
N LEU A 105 3.11 -8.87 13.28
CA LEU A 105 2.33 -7.64 13.15
C LEU A 105 1.61 -7.29 14.45
N THR A 106 2.03 -6.18 15.05
CA THR A 106 1.44 -5.59 16.26
C THR A 106 0.87 -4.20 15.93
N PRO A 107 -0.01 -3.63 16.78
CA PRO A 107 -0.48 -2.26 16.62
C PRO A 107 0.64 -1.22 16.50
N ASP A 108 1.72 -1.40 17.26
CA ASP A 108 2.88 -0.50 17.23
C ASP A 108 3.62 -0.58 15.89
N VAL A 109 3.78 -1.78 15.36
CA VAL A 109 4.37 -2.00 14.02
C VAL A 109 3.51 -1.32 12.95
N LEU A 110 2.18 -1.55 12.96
CA LEU A 110 1.27 -0.92 12.00
C LEU A 110 1.36 0.61 12.05
N SER A 111 1.48 1.18 13.25
CA SER A 111 1.62 2.63 13.43
C SER A 111 2.90 3.19 12.77
N ARG A 112 3.99 2.42 12.79
CA ARG A 112 5.28 2.80 12.18
C ARG A 112 5.29 2.71 10.65
N LEU A 113 4.43 1.88 10.05
CA LEU A 113 4.34 1.75 8.58
C LEU A 113 3.97 3.09 7.91
N VAL A 114 3.22 3.95 8.61
CA VAL A 114 2.80 5.27 8.12
C VAL A 114 3.99 6.22 7.91
N GLU A 115 5.09 6.02 8.64
CA GLU A 115 6.28 6.85 8.50
C GLU A 115 6.92 6.72 7.11
N VAL A 116 6.82 5.54 6.48
CA VAL A 116 7.31 5.30 5.12
C VAL A 116 6.39 5.97 4.10
N GLY A 117 5.07 5.91 4.32
CA GLY A 117 4.09 6.64 3.51
C GLY A 117 4.33 8.15 3.56
N ARG A 118 4.50 8.72 4.74
CA ARG A 118 4.78 10.16 4.89
C ARG A 118 6.06 10.59 4.18
N ALA A 119 7.12 9.78 4.22
CA ALA A 119 8.33 10.09 3.46
C ALA A 119 8.08 10.16 1.94
N ALA A 120 7.08 9.45 1.43
CA ALA A 120 6.65 9.54 0.04
C ALA A 120 5.80 10.80 -0.25
N SER A 121 5.00 11.29 0.71
CA SER A 121 4.26 12.54 0.54
C SER A 121 5.21 13.75 0.42
N GLU A 122 6.35 13.74 1.11
CA GLU A 122 7.38 14.78 1.01
C GLU A 122 8.03 14.88 -0.38
N LEU A 123 7.91 13.82 -1.19
CA LEU A 123 8.40 13.80 -2.58
C LEU A 123 7.32 14.18 -3.60
N ASP A 124 6.06 14.28 -3.20
CA ASP A 124 4.95 14.52 -4.12
C ASP A 124 4.83 16.04 -4.38
N PRO A 125 5.04 16.52 -5.62
CA PRO A 125 4.85 17.92 -5.95
C PRO A 125 3.37 18.33 -6.06
N GLY A 126 2.41 17.41 -5.85
CA GLY A 126 0.99 17.69 -5.72
C GLY A 126 0.18 17.68 -7.03
N ASP A 127 0.80 17.31 -8.16
CA ASP A 127 0.12 17.21 -9.47
C ASP A 127 0.77 16.14 -10.38
N LEU A 128 0.96 14.95 -9.82
CA LEU A 128 1.47 13.81 -10.57
C LEU A 128 0.35 13.06 -11.30
N PRO A 129 0.57 12.60 -12.56
CA PRO A 129 -0.44 11.84 -13.27
C PRO A 129 -0.69 10.50 -12.58
N GLY A 130 -1.92 9.98 -12.71
CA GLY A 130 -2.31 8.66 -12.23
C GLY A 130 -3.56 8.65 -11.36
N VAL A 131 -3.89 7.46 -10.85
CA VAL A 131 -4.98 7.17 -9.93
C VAL A 131 -4.52 7.32 -8.47
N PHE A 132 -3.29 6.92 -8.17
CA PHE A 132 -2.79 6.90 -6.80
C PHE A 132 -1.89 8.12 -6.53
N PRO A 133 -2.09 8.87 -5.44
CA PRO A 133 -1.06 9.77 -4.92
C PRO A 133 0.23 9.00 -4.62
N LEU A 134 1.39 9.66 -4.64
CA LEU A 134 2.68 8.97 -4.44
C LEU A 134 2.75 8.25 -3.09
N GLU A 135 2.23 8.90 -2.04
CA GLU A 135 2.06 8.31 -0.72
C GLU A 135 1.20 7.03 -0.75
N GLY A 136 0.05 7.09 -1.42
CA GLY A 136 -0.87 5.96 -1.53
C GLY A 136 -0.24 4.77 -2.26
N LEU A 137 0.59 5.04 -3.26
CA LEU A 137 1.32 4.02 -4.01
C LEU A 137 2.38 3.34 -3.13
N VAL A 138 3.23 4.11 -2.48
CA VAL A 138 4.30 3.57 -1.62
C VAL A 138 3.72 2.82 -0.43
N LEU A 139 2.67 3.34 0.20
CA LEU A 139 2.00 2.69 1.32
C LEU A 139 1.27 1.40 0.89
N THR A 140 0.68 1.38 -0.30
CA THR A 140 0.11 0.16 -0.89
C THR A 140 1.19 -0.90 -1.12
N ALA A 141 2.32 -0.52 -1.73
CA ALA A 141 3.44 -1.43 -1.95
C ALA A 141 4.00 -1.98 -0.64
N LEU A 142 4.19 -1.12 0.37
CA LEU A 142 4.60 -1.51 1.72
C LEU A 142 3.67 -2.58 2.31
N LEU A 143 2.36 -2.34 2.27
CA LEU A 143 1.38 -3.27 2.83
C LEU A 143 1.28 -4.58 2.04
N ILE A 144 1.53 -4.55 0.73
CA ILE A 144 1.70 -5.76 -0.08
C ILE A 144 2.93 -6.54 0.40
N PHE A 145 4.07 -5.87 0.60
CA PHE A 145 5.27 -6.54 1.13
C PHE A 145 5.03 -7.14 2.51
N VAL A 146 4.35 -6.42 3.40
CA VAL A 146 3.96 -6.93 4.73
C VAL A 146 3.09 -8.17 4.62
N SER A 147 2.09 -8.14 3.74
CA SER A 147 1.20 -9.28 3.48
C SER A 147 1.96 -10.50 2.97
N GLU A 148 2.88 -10.29 2.05
CA GLU A 148 3.72 -11.35 1.48
C GLU A 148 4.65 -11.97 2.53
N GLU A 149 5.29 -11.16 3.38
CA GLU A 149 6.13 -11.65 4.47
C GLU A 149 5.30 -12.42 5.52
N GLU A 150 4.08 -11.97 5.82
CA GLU A 150 3.17 -12.66 6.74
C GLU A 150 2.69 -14.01 6.18
N ARG A 151 2.37 -14.07 4.89
CA ARG A 151 1.79 -15.25 4.23
C ARG A 151 2.83 -16.30 3.84
N TYR A 152 4.03 -15.89 3.49
CA TYR A 152 5.08 -16.77 2.96
C TYR A 152 6.38 -16.68 3.78
N PRO A 153 6.38 -17.13 5.04
CA PRO A 153 7.52 -16.93 5.94
C PRO A 153 8.81 -17.68 5.55
N ARG A 154 8.83 -18.57 4.51
CA ARG A 154 10.01 -19.19 3.81
C ARG A 154 9.61 -20.36 2.86
N PRO A 155 10.45 -20.84 1.87
CA PRO A 155 11.83 -20.45 1.50
C PRO A 155 12.11 -20.14 -0.01
N ARG A 156 13.26 -19.48 -0.24
CA ARG A 156 13.98 -19.21 -1.51
C ARG A 156 13.57 -18.00 -2.35
N TYR A 157 12.29 -17.64 -2.38
CA TYR A 157 11.81 -16.39 -3.01
C TYR A 157 10.92 -15.69 -2.00
N LYS A 158 11.43 -14.63 -1.34
CA LYS A 158 10.61 -13.87 -0.39
C LYS A 158 9.60 -13.08 -1.22
N GLY A 159 8.30 -13.23 -0.95
CA GLY A 159 7.25 -12.60 -1.76
C GLY A 159 7.42 -11.08 -1.87
N GLY A 160 7.91 -10.42 -0.80
CA GLY A 160 8.29 -9.01 -0.83
C GLY A 160 9.47 -8.69 -1.75
N ASP A 161 10.44 -9.60 -1.92
CA ASP A 161 11.55 -9.42 -2.86
C ASP A 161 11.07 -9.53 -4.32
N VAL A 162 10.19 -10.49 -4.61
CA VAL A 162 9.59 -10.65 -5.94
C VAL A 162 8.71 -9.45 -6.28
N ALA A 163 7.89 -9.00 -5.33
CA ALA A 163 7.05 -7.83 -5.54
C ALA A 163 7.91 -6.56 -5.76
N LEU A 164 8.99 -6.37 -4.98
CA LEU A 164 9.94 -5.28 -5.20
C LEU A 164 10.60 -5.37 -6.59
N GLU A 165 11.09 -6.54 -6.99
CA GLU A 165 11.70 -6.76 -8.32
C GLU A 165 10.75 -6.30 -9.44
N ARG A 166 9.45 -6.63 -9.34
CA ARG A 166 8.45 -6.17 -10.31
C ARG A 166 8.26 -4.66 -10.35
N PHE A 167 8.30 -3.99 -9.21
CA PHE A 167 8.29 -2.53 -9.20
C PHE A 167 9.57 -1.95 -9.80
N LEU A 168 10.73 -2.52 -9.49
CA LEU A 168 12.01 -2.05 -10.00
C LEU A 168 12.15 -2.25 -11.51
N ASP A 169 11.58 -3.31 -12.08
CA ASP A 169 11.51 -3.53 -13.53
C ASP A 169 10.79 -2.37 -14.26
N VAL A 170 9.82 -1.74 -13.61
CA VAL A 170 9.05 -0.60 -14.15
C VAL A 170 9.78 0.72 -13.95
N ILE A 171 10.55 0.84 -12.86
CA ILE A 171 11.29 2.05 -12.51
C ILE A 171 12.55 2.21 -13.37
N GLY A 172 13.19 1.10 -13.79
CA GLY A 172 14.48 1.09 -14.49
C GLY A 172 15.68 1.30 -13.57
#